data_AF-A0A368TQV0-F1
#
_entry.id   AF-A0A368TQV0-F1
#
_cell.length_a   1.000
_cell.length_b   1.000
_cell.length_c   1.000
_cell.angle_alpha   90.00
_cell.angle_beta   90.00
_cell.angle_gamma   90.00
#
_symmetry.space_group_name_H-M   'P 1'
#
loop_
_entity.id
_entity.type
_entity.pdbx_description
1 polymer ?
#
loop_
_entity_poly.entity_id
_entity_poly.type
_entity_poly.pdbx_seq_one_letter_code
_entity_poly.pdbx_strand_id
1 'polypeptide(L)'
;PKKGEAALETIRRYLSTQFYKDHLRTYKKRPIYWLFSSGKQKAFECLVYLHRYNESTLAEMRTDYVIPLTTKLVSYVEKLEQDKDASTSAAEAKGIEKELSKLYKQQAELNTFDEKLRHYADQRITLDLDDGVKVNYGKFGDLLAEVKSVIGDKPVNK
;
A
#
# COMPACT_ATOMS: atom_id res chain seq x y z
N PRO A 1 -3.31 6.11 -23.04
CA PRO A 1 -2.45 7.22 -22.52
C PRO A 1 -3.28 8.48 -22.30
N LYS A 2 -3.03 9.26 -21.23
CA LYS A 2 -3.59 10.61 -21.18
C LYS A 2 -2.90 11.46 -22.27
N LYS A 3 -3.63 12.39 -22.89
CA LYS A 3 -3.08 13.23 -23.97
C LYS A 3 -1.88 14.02 -23.43
N GLY A 4 -0.73 13.90 -24.09
CA GLY A 4 0.53 14.57 -23.70
C GLY A 4 1.34 13.88 -22.59
N GLU A 5 0.92 12.71 -22.11
CA GLU A 5 1.65 11.96 -21.09
C GLU A 5 2.79 11.14 -21.70
N ALA A 6 3.99 11.22 -21.12
CA ALA A 6 5.11 10.38 -21.54
C ALA A 6 4.81 8.88 -21.31
N ALA A 7 5.48 8.00 -22.05
CA ALA A 7 5.27 6.56 -21.97
C ALA A 7 5.49 6.02 -20.54
N LEU A 8 6.57 6.45 -19.87
CA LEU A 8 6.89 6.02 -18.52
C LEU A 8 5.82 6.45 -17.50
N GLU A 9 5.35 7.70 -17.60
CA GLU A 9 4.29 8.23 -16.73
C GLU A 9 2.96 7.51 -16.97
N THR A 10 2.67 7.17 -18.22
CA THR A 10 1.50 6.36 -18.58
C THR A 10 1.54 5.00 -17.87
N ILE A 11 2.70 4.33 -17.86
CA ILE A 11 2.88 3.02 -17.19
C ILE A 11 2.77 3.18 -15.67
N ARG A 12 3.47 4.14 -15.07
CA ARG A 12 3.42 4.40 -13.61
C ARG A 12 2.01 4.68 -13.14
N ARG A 13 1.30 5.56 -13.84
CA ARG A 13 -0.10 5.87 -13.54
C ARG A 13 -0.98 4.63 -13.66
N TYR A 14 -0.81 3.84 -14.73
CA TYR A 14 -1.57 2.61 -14.90
C TYR A 14 -1.36 1.64 -13.73
N LEU A 15 -0.11 1.36 -13.35
CA LEU A 15 0.23 0.46 -12.25
C LEU A 15 -0.35 0.93 -10.91
N SER A 16 -0.26 2.23 -10.61
CA SER A 16 -0.71 2.80 -9.33
C SER A 16 -2.24 2.87 -9.18
N THR A 17 -2.97 2.98 -10.28
CA THR A 17 -4.41 3.31 -10.22
C THR A 17 -5.33 2.24 -10.80
N GLN A 18 -4.92 1.61 -11.91
CA GLN A 18 -5.80 0.86 -12.80
C GLN A 18 -5.48 -0.63 -12.81
N PHE A 19 -4.18 -0.97 -12.79
CA PHE A 19 -3.70 -2.34 -12.89
C PHE A 19 -4.45 -3.30 -11.97
N TYR A 20 -4.54 -2.99 -10.67
CA TYR A 20 -5.14 -3.92 -9.72
C TYR A 20 -6.65 -4.12 -9.94
N LYS A 21 -7.36 -3.09 -10.41
CA LYS A 21 -8.79 -3.20 -10.76
C LYS A 21 -8.99 -4.11 -11.97
N ASP A 22 -8.16 -3.93 -13.01
CA ASP A 22 -8.20 -4.76 -14.21
C ASP A 22 -7.76 -6.20 -13.91
N HIS A 23 -6.79 -6.36 -13.01
CA HIS A 23 -6.32 -7.65 -12.51
C HIS A 23 -7.43 -8.40 -11.76
N LEU A 24 -8.14 -7.74 -10.84
CA LEU A 24 -9.30 -8.33 -10.16
C LEU A 24 -10.41 -8.77 -11.14
N ARG A 25 -10.69 -7.96 -12.16
CA ARG A 25 -11.67 -8.29 -13.21
C ARG A 25 -11.23 -9.52 -14.01
N THR A 26 -9.99 -9.50 -14.49
CA THR A 26 -9.40 -10.58 -15.30
C THR A 26 -9.45 -11.92 -14.57
N TYR A 27 -9.11 -11.92 -13.28
CA TYR A 27 -9.10 -13.13 -12.45
C TYR A 27 -10.43 -13.39 -11.73
N LYS A 28 -11.54 -12.75 -12.14
CA LYS A 28 -12.89 -12.97 -11.57
C LYS A 28 -12.91 -12.93 -10.03
N LYS A 29 -12.26 -11.91 -9.45
CA LYS A 29 -12.10 -11.70 -7.99
C LYS A 29 -11.30 -12.81 -7.27
N ARG A 30 -10.42 -13.51 -7.98
CA ARG A 30 -9.45 -14.48 -7.43
C ARG A 30 -8.03 -14.13 -7.90
N PRO A 31 -7.50 -12.96 -7.51
CA PRO A 31 -6.26 -12.43 -8.06
C PRO A 31 -5.04 -13.28 -7.69
N ILE A 32 -4.07 -13.41 -8.61
CA ILE A 32 -2.78 -14.08 -8.34
C ILE A 32 -1.68 -13.13 -7.86
N TYR A 33 -1.71 -11.85 -8.26
CA TYR A 33 -0.99 -10.77 -7.59
C TYR A 33 -1.89 -10.13 -6.52
N TRP A 34 -1.39 -10.04 -5.30
CA TRP A 34 -2.09 -9.48 -4.16
C TRP A 34 -1.53 -8.10 -3.83
N LEU A 35 -2.41 -7.12 -3.71
CA LEU A 35 -2.04 -5.75 -3.40
C LEU A 35 -2.15 -5.54 -1.89
N PHE A 36 -1.01 -5.50 -1.21
CA PHE A 36 -0.92 -4.98 0.14
C PHE A 36 -1.04 -3.46 0.07
N SER A 37 -1.88 -2.88 0.92
CA SER A 37 -2.15 -1.45 0.90
C SER A 37 -2.32 -0.93 2.32
N SER A 38 -1.61 0.15 2.62
CA SER A 38 -1.73 0.88 3.88
C SER A 38 -3.09 1.56 4.07
N GLY A 39 -3.81 1.85 2.98
CA GLY A 39 -5.15 2.42 3.05
C GLY A 39 -5.42 3.49 2.00
N LYS A 40 -6.20 4.49 2.40
CA LYS A 40 -6.77 5.50 1.51
C LYS A 40 -5.74 6.51 1.03
N GLN A 41 -4.76 6.85 1.86
CA GLN A 41 -3.67 7.75 1.49
C GLN A 41 -2.63 7.06 0.61
N LYS A 42 -2.71 5.73 0.50
CA LYS A 42 -1.76 4.90 -0.26
C LYS A 42 -0.33 5.24 0.15
N ALA A 43 -0.10 5.39 1.46
CA ALA A 43 1.23 5.72 1.98
C ALA A 43 2.26 4.65 1.56
N PHE A 44 1.81 3.40 1.55
CA PHE A 44 2.50 2.23 1.04
C PHE A 44 1.53 1.33 0.26
N GLU A 45 1.99 0.82 -0.88
CA GLU A 45 1.33 -0.21 -1.67
C GLU A 45 2.40 -1.17 -2.23
N CYS A 46 2.14 -2.49 -2.19
CA CYS A 46 3.05 -3.50 -2.71
C CYS A 46 2.28 -4.65 -3.36
N LEU A 47 2.77 -5.14 -4.50
CA LEU A 47 2.23 -6.32 -5.16
C LEU A 47 3.07 -7.54 -4.82
N VAL A 48 2.43 -8.54 -4.23
CA VAL A 48 3.04 -9.84 -3.92
C VAL A 48 2.44 -10.90 -4.82
N TYR A 49 3.28 -11.74 -5.43
CA TYR A 49 2.80 -12.87 -6.22
C TYR A 49 2.46 -14.05 -5.30
N LEU A 50 1.20 -14.50 -5.33
CA LEU A 50 0.66 -15.57 -4.47
C LEU A 50 1.56 -16.81 -4.41
N HIS A 51 2.04 -17.32 -5.55
CA HIS A 51 2.86 -18.53 -5.59
C HIS A 51 4.30 -18.33 -5.08
N ARG A 52 4.71 -17.09 -4.82
CA ARG A 52 6.02 -16.75 -4.26
C ARG A 52 5.93 -16.35 -2.80
N TYR A 53 4.73 -16.19 -2.27
CA TYR A 53 4.54 -15.87 -0.87
C TYR A 53 5.07 -17.01 0.01
N ASN A 54 5.73 -16.66 1.10
CA ASN A 54 6.24 -17.56 2.12
C ASN A 54 6.07 -16.91 3.51
N GLU A 55 6.38 -17.66 4.57
CA GLU A 55 6.22 -17.20 5.97
C GLU A 55 7.09 -15.99 6.35
N SER A 56 8.15 -15.67 5.58
CA SER A 56 9.01 -14.50 5.81
C SER A 56 8.56 -13.24 5.06
N THR A 57 7.65 -13.37 4.09
CA THR A 57 7.29 -12.29 3.15
C THR A 57 6.83 -11.02 3.88
N LEU A 58 6.05 -11.12 4.96
CA LEU A 58 5.59 -9.93 5.70
C LEU A 58 6.71 -9.29 6.54
N ALA A 59 7.61 -10.09 7.10
CA ALA A 59 8.76 -9.61 7.85
C ALA A 59 9.76 -8.88 6.94
N GLU A 60 10.00 -9.43 5.74
CA GLU A 60 10.82 -8.81 4.69
C GLU A 60 10.16 -7.53 4.17
N MET A 61 8.84 -7.55 3.89
CA MET A 61 8.09 -6.36 3.49
C MET A 61 8.26 -5.22 4.50
N ARG A 62 8.18 -5.55 5.79
CA ARG A 62 8.34 -4.58 6.87
C ARG A 62 9.76 -4.00 6.92
N THR A 63 10.75 -4.88 6.95
CA THR A 63 12.16 -4.53 7.18
C THR A 63 12.78 -3.82 5.98
N ASP A 64 12.51 -4.31 4.77
CA ASP A 64 13.19 -3.86 3.56
C ASP A 64 12.49 -2.66 2.91
N TYR A 65 11.21 -2.44 3.22
CA TYR A 65 10.41 -1.41 2.55
C TYR A 65 9.69 -0.46 3.51
N VAL A 66 8.86 -0.95 4.45
CA VAL A 66 8.02 -0.07 5.29
C VAL A 66 8.85 0.79 6.25
N ILE A 67 9.82 0.18 6.95
CA ILE A 67 10.71 0.92 7.87
C ILE A 67 11.53 1.96 7.10
N PRO A 68 12.26 1.61 6.00
CA PRO A 68 12.98 2.59 5.21
C PRO A 68 12.10 3.71 4.64
N LEU A 69 10.87 3.40 4.22
CA LEU A 69 9.93 4.40 3.73
C LEU A 69 9.51 5.38 4.84
N THR A 70 9.28 4.88 6.05
CA THR A 70 8.94 5.71 7.22
C THR A 70 10.06 6.71 7.50
N THR A 71 11.32 6.24 7.55
CA THR A 71 12.49 7.12 7.75
C THR A 71 12.58 8.18 6.65
N LYS A 72 12.40 7.80 5.38
CA LYS A 72 12.43 8.74 4.25
C LYS A 72 11.33 9.79 4.33
N LEU A 73 10.12 9.40 4.74
CA LEU A 73 9.00 10.33 4.90
C LEU A 73 9.24 11.33 6.03
N VAL A 74 9.83 10.90 7.15
CA VAL A 74 10.20 11.79 8.26
C VAL A 74 11.22 12.83 7.79
N SER A 75 12.33 12.39 7.20
CA SER A 75 13.36 13.31 6.70
C SER A 75 12.84 14.25 5.62
N TYR A 76 11.90 13.81 4.78
CA TYR A 76 11.31 14.67 3.76
C TYR A 76 10.37 15.72 4.35
N VAL A 77 9.59 15.36 5.37
CA VAL A 77 8.75 16.32 6.12
C VAL A 77 9.62 17.37 6.79
N GLU A 78 10.66 16.97 7.52
CA GLU A 78 11.59 17.89 8.18
C GLU A 78 12.22 18.88 7.19
N LYS A 79 12.62 18.39 6.01
CA LYS A 79 13.15 19.25 4.94
C LYS A 79 12.10 20.25 4.47
N LEU A 80 10.87 19.81 4.19
CA LEU A 80 9.81 20.69 3.72
C LEU A 80 9.41 21.74 4.76
N GLU A 81 9.47 21.42 6.04
CA GLU A 81 9.27 22.42 7.10
C GLU A 81 10.35 23.50 7.08
N GLN A 82 11.62 23.12 6.93
CA GLN A 82 12.72 24.07 6.77
C GLN A 82 12.56 24.93 5.50
N ASP A 83 12.19 24.30 4.38
CA ASP A 83 11.94 25.00 3.10
C ASP A 83 10.76 25.98 3.23
N LYS A 84 9.71 25.62 3.99
CA LYS A 84 8.56 26.51 4.27
C LYS A 84 9.00 27.73 5.08
N ASP A 85 9.77 27.51 6.14
CA ASP A 85 10.23 28.57 7.05
C ASP A 85 11.23 29.52 6.37
N ALA A 86 12.03 28.99 5.44
CA ALA A 86 12.98 29.78 4.64
C ALA A 86 12.34 30.48 3.43
N SER A 87 11.11 30.10 3.04
CA SER A 87 10.47 30.66 1.83
C SER A 87 10.09 32.13 2.01
N THR A 88 10.50 32.95 1.05
CA THR A 88 10.12 34.36 0.97
C THR A 88 8.85 34.58 0.13
N SER A 89 8.22 33.50 -0.36
CA SER A 89 7.06 33.53 -1.25
C SER A 89 5.83 32.92 -0.59
N ALA A 90 4.79 33.72 -0.37
CA ALA A 90 3.54 33.24 0.21
C ALA A 90 2.86 32.14 -0.63
N ALA A 91 3.04 32.18 -1.96
CA ALA A 91 2.49 31.16 -2.85
C ALA A 91 3.23 29.82 -2.72
N GLU A 92 4.55 29.86 -2.59
CA GLU A 92 5.40 28.67 -2.38
C GLU A 92 5.15 28.07 -1.00
N ALA A 93 5.17 28.87 0.06
CA ALA A 93 4.89 28.43 1.43
C ALA A 93 3.51 27.72 1.54
N LYS A 94 2.50 28.24 0.84
CA LYS A 94 1.17 27.61 0.75
C LYS A 94 1.18 26.30 -0.05
N GLY A 95 2.03 26.18 -1.05
CA GLY A 95 2.27 24.94 -1.79
C GLY A 95 2.86 23.87 -0.88
N ILE A 96 3.93 24.21 -0.17
CA ILE A 96 4.62 23.33 0.79
C ILE A 96 3.67 22.90 1.91
N GLU A 97 2.86 23.80 2.46
CA GLU A 97 1.89 23.48 3.51
C GLU A 97 0.85 22.43 3.07
N LYS A 98 0.39 22.48 1.81
CA LYS A 98 -0.51 21.46 1.27
C LYS A 98 0.17 20.11 1.15
N GLU A 99 1.44 20.10 0.75
CA GLU A 99 2.23 18.89 0.65
C GLU A 99 2.49 18.27 2.02
N LEU A 100 2.90 19.06 3.01
CA LEU A 100 3.05 18.65 4.41
C LEU A 100 1.74 18.03 4.94
N SER A 101 0.59 18.66 4.71
CA SER A 101 -0.71 18.11 5.13
C SER A 101 -0.99 16.72 4.55
N LYS A 102 -0.56 16.45 3.31
CA LYS A 102 -0.67 15.13 2.69
C LYS A 102 0.30 14.14 3.33
N LEU A 103 1.56 14.53 3.50
CA LEU A 103 2.61 13.69 4.08
C LEU A 103 2.30 13.28 5.51
N TYR A 104 1.74 14.19 6.33
CA TYR A 104 1.30 13.87 7.68
C TYR A 104 0.21 12.79 7.73
N LYS A 105 -0.75 12.84 6.81
CA LYS A 105 -1.76 11.78 6.68
C LYS A 105 -1.14 10.46 6.24
N GLN A 106 -0.15 10.51 5.34
CA GLN A 106 0.58 9.32 4.91
C GLN A 106 1.42 8.71 6.03
N GLN A 107 2.12 9.52 6.85
CA GLN A 107 2.85 9.02 8.01
C GLN A 107 1.92 8.34 9.03
N ALA A 108 0.79 8.98 9.38
CA ALA A 108 -0.17 8.40 10.31
C ALA A 108 -0.74 7.06 9.80
N GLU A 109 -1.07 6.99 8.50
CA GLU A 109 -1.52 5.75 7.86
C GLU A 109 -0.42 4.69 7.83
N LEU A 110 0.83 5.07 7.52
CA LEU A 110 1.96 4.15 7.44
C LEU A 110 2.33 3.57 8.81
N ASN A 111 2.30 4.37 9.88
CA ASN A 111 2.53 3.89 11.25
C ASN A 111 1.47 2.87 11.68
N THR A 112 0.20 3.17 11.38
CA THR A 112 -0.90 2.22 11.64
C THR A 112 -0.72 0.92 10.85
N PHE A 113 -0.27 1.03 9.60
CA PHE A 113 0.03 -0.13 8.76
C PHE A 113 1.22 -0.94 9.29
N ASP A 114 2.29 -0.29 9.75
CA ASP A 114 3.47 -0.97 10.31
C ASP A 114 3.12 -1.81 11.55
N GLU A 115 2.29 -1.28 12.46
CA GLU A 115 1.83 -2.01 13.64
C GLU A 115 1.05 -3.28 13.27
N LYS A 116 0.12 -3.17 12.30
CA LYS A 116 -0.63 -4.31 11.79
C LYS A 116 0.28 -5.31 11.09
N LEU A 117 1.17 -4.82 10.23
CA LEU A 117 2.10 -5.65 9.48
C LEU A 117 3.01 -6.43 10.41
N ARG A 118 3.51 -5.80 11.49
CA ARG A 118 4.28 -6.48 12.55
C ARG A 118 3.46 -7.61 13.18
N HIS A 119 2.22 -7.31 13.60
CA HIS A 119 1.35 -8.31 14.21
C HIS A 119 1.10 -9.52 13.29
N TYR A 120 0.89 -9.30 11.99
CA TYR A 120 0.70 -10.38 11.02
C TYR A 120 2.00 -11.11 10.67
N ALA A 121 3.15 -10.41 10.67
CA ALA A 121 4.45 -11.03 10.47
C ALA A 121 4.78 -12.01 11.60
N ASP A 122 4.46 -11.67 12.85
CA ASP A 122 4.66 -12.54 14.03
C ASP A 122 3.83 -13.84 13.95
N GLN A 123 2.71 -13.83 13.22
CA GLN A 123 1.88 -15.03 13.01
C GLN A 123 2.48 -16.02 12.01
N ARG A 124 3.49 -15.62 11.22
CA ARG A 124 4.17 -16.46 10.22
C ARG A 124 3.18 -17.22 9.32
N ILE A 125 2.18 -16.51 8.80
CA ILE A 125 1.10 -17.09 8.01
C ILE A 125 1.69 -17.88 6.83
N THR A 126 1.28 -19.13 6.69
CA THR A 126 1.54 -19.98 5.53
C THR A 126 0.30 -20.11 4.66
N LEU A 127 0.50 -20.36 3.36
CA LEU A 127 -0.57 -20.55 2.40
C LEU A 127 -0.62 -21.99 1.94
N ASP A 128 -1.83 -22.57 1.99
CA ASP A 128 -2.13 -23.81 1.30
C ASP A 128 -2.84 -23.45 0.00
N LEU A 129 -2.24 -23.73 -1.15
CA LEU A 129 -2.82 -23.33 -2.43
C LEU A 129 -4.12 -24.08 -2.75
N ASP A 130 -4.33 -25.26 -2.14
CA ASP A 130 -5.54 -26.07 -2.32
C ASP A 130 -6.77 -25.45 -1.64
N ASP A 131 -6.57 -24.64 -0.58
CA ASP A 131 -7.63 -23.80 0.04
C ASP A 131 -8.20 -22.77 -0.97
N GLY A 132 -7.43 -22.46 -2.02
CA GLY A 132 -7.77 -21.48 -3.03
C GLY A 132 -7.65 -20.02 -2.57
N VAL A 133 -7.82 -19.09 -3.52
CA VAL A 133 -7.50 -17.67 -3.29
C VAL A 133 -8.33 -17.06 -2.17
N LYS A 134 -9.64 -17.33 -2.09
CA LYS A 134 -10.53 -16.62 -1.16
C LYS A 134 -10.19 -16.89 0.31
N VAL A 135 -9.98 -18.16 0.66
CA VAL A 135 -9.65 -18.58 2.02
C VAL A 135 -8.30 -17.98 2.42
N ASN A 136 -7.29 -18.14 1.55
CA ASN A 136 -5.96 -17.60 1.80
C ASN A 136 -5.93 -16.07 1.89
N TYR A 137 -6.68 -15.36 1.05
CA TYR A 137 -6.78 -13.90 1.09
C TYR A 137 -7.33 -13.40 2.42
N GLY A 138 -8.29 -14.14 2.99
CA GLY A 138 -8.89 -13.81 4.29
C GLY A 138 -7.92 -13.91 5.47
N LYS A 139 -6.81 -14.63 5.34
CA LYS A 139 -5.80 -14.79 6.40
C LYS A 139 -5.10 -13.47 6.77
N PHE A 140 -5.10 -12.47 5.87
CA PHE A 140 -4.38 -11.20 6.03
C PHE A 140 -5.22 -10.04 6.55
N GLY A 141 -6.48 -10.29 6.94
CA GLY A 141 -7.39 -9.26 7.46
C GLY A 141 -7.55 -8.08 6.51
N ASP A 142 -7.17 -6.89 6.97
CA ASP A 142 -7.27 -5.64 6.22
C ASP A 142 -5.94 -5.13 5.65
N LEU A 143 -4.86 -5.93 5.69
CA LEU A 143 -3.59 -5.60 5.04
C LEU A 143 -3.68 -5.60 3.51
N LEU A 144 -4.63 -6.35 2.97
CA LEU A 144 -4.86 -6.49 1.54
C LEU A 144 -5.94 -5.53 1.06
N ALA A 145 -5.79 -5.01 -0.16
CA ALA A 145 -6.82 -4.22 -0.80
C ALA A 145 -8.02 -5.09 -1.20
N GLU A 146 -9.20 -4.49 -1.33
CA GLU A 146 -10.38 -5.15 -1.95
C GLU A 146 -10.82 -6.46 -1.28
N VAL A 147 -10.53 -6.63 0.01
CA VAL A 147 -10.83 -7.87 0.77
C VAL A 147 -12.29 -8.28 0.61
N LYS A 148 -13.24 -7.36 0.83
CA LYS A 148 -14.67 -7.62 0.65
C LYS A 148 -15.01 -8.10 -0.76
N SER A 149 -14.36 -7.55 -1.79
CA SER A 149 -14.56 -7.95 -3.18
C SER A 149 -14.07 -9.38 -3.45
N VAL A 150 -12.98 -9.81 -2.80
CA VAL A 150 -12.38 -11.15 -2.98
C VAL A 150 -13.09 -12.21 -2.13
N ILE A 151 -13.22 -11.97 -0.82
CA ILE A 151 -13.75 -12.97 0.12
C ILE A 151 -15.28 -13.00 0.15
N GLY A 152 -15.95 -11.90 -0.23
CA GLY A 152 -17.39 -11.71 -0.06
C GLY A 152 -17.73 -11.00 1.26
N ASP A 153 -19.00 -10.97 1.63
CA ASP A 153 -19.37 -10.68 3.02
C ASP A 153 -18.81 -11.83 3.88
N LYS A 154 -18.17 -11.51 5.02
CA LYS A 154 -17.65 -12.52 5.94
C LYS A 154 -18.74 -13.58 6.14
N PRO A 155 -18.45 -14.89 6.02
CA PRO A 155 -19.35 -15.85 6.63
C PRO A 155 -19.41 -15.44 8.11
N VAL A 156 -20.61 -15.09 8.57
CA VAL A 156 -20.88 -15.04 10.01
C VAL A 156 -20.55 -16.44 10.48
N ASN A 157 -19.44 -16.60 11.20
CA ASN A 157 -19.12 -17.87 11.84
C ASN A 157 -20.37 -18.25 12.66
N LYS A 158 -21.03 -19.33 12.26
CA LYS A 158 -21.94 -20.08 13.12
C LYS A 158 -21.11 -20.99 14.00
#